data_AF-J9DKT8-F1
#
_entry.id   AF-J9DKT8-F1
#
_cell.length_a   1.000
_cell.length_b   1.000
_cell.length_c   1.000
_cell.angle_alpha   90.00
_cell.angle_beta   90.00
_cell.angle_gamma   90.00
#
_symmetry.space_group_name_H-M   'P 1'
#
loop_
_entity.id
_entity.type
_entity.pdbx_description
1 polymer ?
#
loop_
_entity_poly.entity_id
_entity_poly.type
_entity_poly.pdbx_seq_one_letter_code
_entity_poly.pdbx_strand_id
1 'polypeptide(L)' 'MSNEREHLSSEALEAARICANKYMVKNCGKDGFHMRVRKHPYHVVRINKMLSCAGADRLQTGMRGAFWKPQGLVAR' A
#
# COMPACT_ATOMS: atom_id res chain seq x y z
N MET A 1 1.99 13.29 -12.48
CA MET A 1 1.94 13.97 -11.16
C MET A 1 0.53 13.78 -10.63
N SER A 2 0.32 13.49 -9.34
CA SER A 2 -1.05 13.46 -8.80
C SER A 2 -1.57 14.89 -8.66
N ASN A 3 -2.85 15.09 -8.94
CA ASN A 3 -3.55 16.37 -8.80
C ASN A 3 -4.23 16.51 -7.44
N GLU A 4 -4.16 15.48 -6.59
CA GLU A 4 -4.79 15.44 -5.28
C GLU A 4 -3.79 15.08 -4.18
N ARG A 5 -4.11 15.46 -2.94
CA ARG A 5 -3.31 15.11 -1.77
C ARG A 5 -3.84 13.82 -1.17
N GLU A 6 -3.17 12.72 -1.50
CA GLU A 6 -3.61 11.37 -1.17
C GLU A 6 -2.46 10.51 -0.62
N HIS A 7 -2.81 9.35 -0.07
CA HIS A 7 -1.84 8.35 0.37
C HIS A 7 -1.83 7.19 -0.63
N LEU A 8 -0.70 6.96 -1.29
CA LEU A 8 -0.53 5.86 -2.23
C LEU A 8 0.05 4.65 -1.51
N SER A 9 -0.64 3.52 -1.57
CA SER A 9 -0.13 2.29 -0.93
C SER A 9 1.11 1.75 -1.63
N SER A 10 1.99 1.11 -0.87
CA SER A 10 3.18 0.44 -1.40
C SER A 10 2.82 -0.60 -2.46
N GLU A 11 1.71 -1.29 -2.26
CA GLU A 11 1.17 -2.32 -3.14
C GLU A 11 0.70 -1.71 -4.47
N ALA A 12 0.04 -0.55 -4.43
CA ALA A 12 -0.39 0.17 -5.64
C ALA A 12 0.81 0.67 -6.45
N LEU A 13 1.86 1.16 -5.78
CA LEU A 13 3.10 1.58 -6.46
C LEU A 13 3.78 0.39 -7.15
N GLU A 14 3.83 -0.78 -6.51
CA GLU A 14 4.43 -1.97 -7.12
C GLU A 14 3.59 -2.51 -8.28
N ALA A 15 2.26 -2.54 -8.15
CA ALA A 15 1.37 -2.92 -9.23
C ALA A 15 1.54 -2.00 -10.46
N ALA A 16 1.60 -0.68 -10.24
CA ALA A 16 1.84 0.29 -11.30
C ALA A 16 3.21 0.11 -11.96
N ARG A 17 4.26 -0.14 -11.16
CA ARG A 17 5.62 -0.40 -11.67
C ARG A 17 5.65 -1.64 -12.55
N ILE A 18 5.03 -2.74 -12.13
CA ILE A 18 4.96 -3.98 -12.91
C ILE A 18 4.18 -3.76 -14.21
N CYS A 19 3.03 -3.08 -14.15
CA CYS A 19 2.20 -2.79 -15.31
C CYS A 19 2.95 -1.95 -16.36
N ALA A 20 3.55 -0.84 -15.93
CA ALA A 20 4.35 0.02 -16.80
C ALA A 20 5.55 -0.73 -17.40
N ASN A 21 6.28 -1.50 -16.59
CA ASN A 21 7.41 -2.29 -17.07
C ASN A 21 6.97 -3.32 -18.14
N LYS A 22 5.86 -4.03 -17.92
CA LYS A 22 5.35 -5.02 -18.88
C LYS A 22 5.00 -4.38 -20.22
N TYR A 23 4.37 -3.20 -20.21
CA TYR A 23 4.01 -2.47 -21.43
C TYR A 23 5.25 -1.95 -22.17
N MET A 24 6.19 -1.32 -21.44
CA MET A 24 7.39 -0.74 -22.04
C MET A 24 8.32 -1.81 -22.61
N VAL A 25 8.50 -2.94 -21.92
CA VAL A 25 9.29 -4.07 -22.44
C VAL A 25 8.69 -4.62 -23.73
N LYS A 26 7.35 -4.71 -23.82
CA LYS A 26 6.68 -5.21 -25.03
C LYS A 26 6.84 -4.28 -26.23
N ASN A 27 6.83 -2.97 -26.03
CA ASN A 27 6.76 -2.00 -27.13
C ASN A 27 8.12 -1.38 -27.49
N CYS A 28 8.99 -1.13 -26.51
CA CYS A 28 10.26 -0.43 -26.70
C CYS A 28 11.48 -1.36 -26.50
N GLY A 29 11.27 -2.61 -26.06
CA GLY A 29 12.34 -3.50 -25.64
C GLY A 29 12.89 -3.15 -24.25
N LYS A 30 13.59 -4.10 -23.63
CA LYS A 30 14.06 -4.00 -22.24
C LYS A 30 15.03 -2.83 -22.01
N ASP A 31 15.91 -2.58 -22.96
CA ASP A 31 16.95 -1.54 -22.86
C ASP A 31 16.53 -0.20 -23.48
N GLY A 32 15.29 -0.12 -23.99
CA GLY A 32 14.74 1.05 -24.66
C GLY A 32 14.17 2.12 -23.72
N PHE A 33 14.17 1.91 -22.40
CA PHE A 33 13.62 2.86 -21.44
C PHE A 33 14.33 2.81 -20.08
N HIS A 34 14.27 3.94 -19.36
CA HIS A 34 14.68 4.02 -17.96
C HIS A 34 13.52 4.56 -17.13
N MET A 35 12.98 3.72 -16.25
CA MET A 35 11.85 4.06 -15.37
C MET A 35 12.32 4.11 -13.91
N ARG A 36 11.95 5.17 -13.20
CA ARG A 36 12.22 5.33 -11.76
C ARG A 36 10.97 5.78 -11.01
N VAL A 37 10.58 5.03 -9.98
CA VAL A 37 9.55 5.46 -9.03
C VAL A 37 10.13 6.56 -8.15
N ARG A 38 9.50 7.74 -8.16
CA ARG A 38 10.01 8.93 -7.43
C ARG A 38 9.54 8.98 -5.97
N LYS A 39 8.34 8.46 -5.69
CA LYS A 39 7.74 8.46 -4.35
C LYS A 39 8.14 7.19 -3.60
N HIS A 40 8.50 7.34 -2.33
CA HIS A 40 8.92 6.24 -1.46
C HIS A 40 7.94 6.09 -0.30
N PRO A 41 7.48 4.87 0.02
CA PRO A 41 6.48 4.66 1.06
C PRO A 41 7.14 4.57 2.44
N TYR A 42 7.27 5.71 3.13
CA TYR A 42 7.84 5.79 4.49
C TYR A 42 6.79 5.86 5.60
N HIS A 43 5.54 6.18 5.27
CA HIS A 43 4.52 6.37 6.30
C HIS A 43 3.86 5.03 6.63
N VAL A 44 3.88 4.65 7.92
CA VAL A 44 3.30 3.39 8.39
C VAL A 44 1.83 3.60 8.77
N VAL A 45 0.95 2.83 8.14
CA VAL A 45 -0.48 2.76 8.50
C VAL A 45 -0.68 1.69 9.55
N ARG A 46 -1.53 1.99 10.54
CA ARG A 46 -1.86 1.07 11.64
C ARG A 46 -3.30 0.61 11.56
N ILE A 47 -3.59 -0.59 12.05
CA ILE A 47 -4.93 -1.19 12.01
C ILE A 47 -5.36 -1.73 13.38
N ASN A 48 -6.62 -1.45 13.75
CA ASN A 48 -7.33 -2.24 14.74
C ASN A 48 -7.82 -3.54 14.13
N LYS A 49 -7.17 -4.66 14.43
CA LYS A 49 -7.72 -5.95 14.00
C LYS A 49 -8.86 -6.35 14.92
N MET A 50 -10.07 -6.23 14.40
CA MET A 50 -11.27 -6.79 15.01
C MET A 50 -11.43 -8.26 14.61
N LEU A 51 -11.90 -9.09 15.54
CA LEU A 51 -12.23 -10.49 15.23
C LEU A 51 -13.56 -10.52 14.46
N SER A 52 -13.60 -11.26 13.36
CA SER A 52 -14.79 -11.40 12.51
C SER A 52 -15.55 -12.71 12.74
N CYS A 53 -15.17 -13.50 13.76
CA CYS A 53 -15.78 -14.80 14.05
C CYS A 53 -16.99 -14.69 15.00
N ALA A 54 -17.84 -15.72 15.02
CA ALA A 54 -18.97 -15.80 15.95
C ALA A 54 -18.47 -15.80 17.40
N GLY A 55 -19.08 -14.96 18.25
CA GLY A 55 -18.65 -14.76 19.63
C GLY A 55 -17.42 -13.86 19.81
N ALA A 56 -17.04 -13.07 18.79
CA ALA A 56 -15.94 -12.11 18.87
C ALA A 56 -16.08 -11.10 20.02
N ASP A 57 -17.31 -10.74 20.39
CA ASP A 57 -17.63 -9.85 21.50
C ASP A 57 -17.10 -10.37 22.85
N ARG A 58 -17.03 -11.69 23.02
CA ARG A 58 -16.56 -12.32 24.27
C ARG A 58 -15.03 -12.28 24.42
N LEU A 59 -14.31 -12.17 23.30
CA LEU A 59 -12.86 -12.29 23.24
C LEU A 59 -12.16 -10.97 22.94
N GLN A 60 -12.85 -10.04 22.30
CA GLN A 60 -12.27 -8.78 21.87
C GLN A 60 -12.45 -7.67 22.89
N THR A 61 -11.45 -6.79 23.01
CA THR A 61 -11.49 -5.60 23.88
C THR A 61 -12.19 -4.39 23.24
N GLY A 62 -12.82 -4.55 22.08
CA GLY A 62 -13.44 -3.46 21.32
C GLY A 62 -12.43 -2.34 21.02
N MET A 63 -12.71 -1.14 21.52
CA MET A 63 -11.83 0.04 21.39
C MET A 63 -10.96 0.31 22.63
N ARG A 64 -11.00 -0.54 23.65
CA ARG A 64 -10.13 -0.40 24.82
C ARG A 64 -8.69 -0.74 24.43
N GLY A 65 -7.75 0.16 24.69
CA GLY A 65 -6.34 0.00 24.31
C GLY A 65 -6.08 0.17 22.81
N ALA A 66 -6.77 1.13 22.19
CA ALA A 66 -6.83 1.32 20.74
C ALA A 66 -5.54 1.80 20.03
N PHE A 67 -4.37 1.67 20.65
CA PHE A 67 -3.13 1.93 19.93
C PHE A 67 -2.73 0.70 19.10
N TRP A 68 -2.82 0.88 17.79
CA TRP A 68 -2.83 -0.19 16.81
C TRP A 68 -1.45 -0.69 16.41
N LYS A 69 -1.42 -1.90 15.83
CA LYS A 69 -0.22 -2.48 15.24
C LYS A 69 0.01 -1.95 13.82
N PRO A 70 1.26 -1.81 13.36
CA PRO A 70 1.56 -1.45 11.97
C PRO A 70 1.10 -2.56 11.02
N GLN A 71 0.56 -2.19 9.85
CA GLN A 71 0.00 -3.13 8.87
C GLN A 71 0.49 -2.88 7.45
N GLY A 72 0.82 -1.65 7.08
CA GLY A 72 1.24 -1.33 5.71
C GLY A 72 2.02 -0.02 5.62
N LEU A 73 2.60 0.21 4.45
CA LEU A 73 3.37 1.42 4.13
C LEU A 73 2.67 2.21 3.02
N VAL A 74 2.68 3.53 3.15
CA VAL A 74 2.12 4.45 2.15
C VAL A 74 3.10 5.59 1.86
N ALA A 75 3.08 6.05 0.62
CA ALA A 75 3.72 7.28 0.19
C ALA A 75 2.75 8.46 0.34
N ARG A 76 3.28 9.59 0.81
CA ARG A 76 2.56 10.87 0.93
C ARG A 76 2.95 11.84 -0.18
#